data_AF-A0A8H5KKX9-F1
#
_entry.id   AF-A0A8H5KKX9-F1
#
_cell.length_a   1.000
_cell.length_b   1.000
_cell.length_c   1.000
_cell.angle_alpha   90.00
_cell.angle_beta   90.00
_cell.angle_gamma   90.00
#
_symmetry.space_group_name_H-M   'P 1'
#
loop_
_entity.id
_entity.type
_entity.pdbx_description
1 polymer ?
#
loop_
_entity_poly.entity_id
_entity_poly.type
_entity_poly.pdbx_seq_one_letter_code
_entity_poly.pdbx_strand_id
1 'polypeptide(L)'
;MPSVIPSREYPEVSQVDTTDRDARVQYFLDVATCFGSLDHQVLHVTRESCIERVCSNFDRMDKTSVDDATFHYTLESAIWEMFFRHIGDEAPEFPWTLDYFPLRAKNVPNIYREWRMANELDVICSWSPSTNSSEDDNRGGIKGDA
;
A
#
# COMPACT_ATOMS: atom_id res chain seq x y z
N MET A 1 26.28 13.65 36.03
CA MET A 1 25.76 14.60 35.02
C MET A 1 24.46 14.04 34.50
N PRO A 2 23.32 14.76 34.55
CA PRO A 2 22.13 14.29 33.88
C PRO A 2 22.36 14.42 32.37
N SER A 3 22.27 13.30 31.66
CA SER A 3 22.28 13.28 30.19
C SER A 3 21.01 13.99 29.73
N VAL A 4 21.15 15.21 29.23
CA VAL A 4 20.08 15.90 28.52
C VAL A 4 19.97 15.18 27.18
N ILE A 5 19.10 14.18 27.11
CA ILE A 5 18.67 13.60 25.85
C ILE A 5 18.03 14.76 25.09
N PRO A 6 18.55 15.18 23.93
CA PRO A 6 17.87 16.19 23.13
C PRO A 6 16.49 15.63 22.84
N SER A 7 15.43 16.38 23.18
CA SER A 7 14.06 16.06 22.79
C SER A 7 14.09 15.76 21.30
N ARG A 8 13.92 14.49 20.92
CA ARG A 8 13.89 14.06 19.52
C ARG A 8 12.57 14.54 18.94
N GLU A 9 12.48 15.82 18.64
CA GLU A 9 11.31 16.44 18.01
C GLU A 9 11.35 16.12 16.52
N TYR A 10 10.72 15.01 16.14
CA TYR A 10 10.25 14.79 14.77
C TYR A 10 8.87 15.47 14.60
N PRO A 11 8.40 15.71 13.36
CA PRO A 11 7.12 16.37 13.12
C PRO A 11 5.99 15.73 13.91
N GLU A 12 5.01 16.51 14.36
CA GLU A 12 3.82 15.92 14.97
C GLU A 12 2.96 15.23 13.90
N VAL A 13 2.41 14.06 14.22
CA VAL A 13 1.48 13.30 13.35
C VAL A 13 0.33 14.17 12.82
N SER A 14 -0.15 15.11 13.63
CA SER A 14 -1.22 16.06 13.30
C SER A 14 -0.89 17.01 12.16
N GLN A 15 0.39 17.19 11.83
CA GLN A 15 0.90 18.10 10.81
C GLN A 15 1.12 17.40 9.46
N VAL A 16 0.98 16.07 9.41
CA VAL A 16 1.18 15.29 8.19
C VAL A 16 -0.15 15.13 7.46
N ASP A 17 -0.17 15.41 6.16
CA ASP A 17 -1.27 14.97 5.31
C ASP A 17 -1.20 13.45 5.15
N THR A 18 -1.87 12.75 6.05
CA THR A 18 -1.84 11.28 6.08
C THR A 18 -2.55 10.65 4.90
N THR A 19 -3.34 11.39 4.12
CA THR A 19 -3.96 10.87 2.90
C THR A 19 -2.95 10.82 1.74
N ASP A 20 -1.91 11.65 1.80
CA ASP A 20 -0.80 11.66 0.86
C ASP A 20 0.25 10.61 1.26
N ARG A 21 0.49 9.67 0.34
CA ARG A 21 1.52 8.63 0.53
C ARG A 21 2.91 9.23 0.64
N ASP A 22 3.23 10.26 -0.14
CA ASP A 22 4.57 10.84 -0.14
C ASP A 22 4.84 11.58 1.17
N ALA A 23 3.82 12.23 1.74
CA ALA A 23 3.90 12.84 3.06
C ALA A 23 4.11 11.80 4.19
N ARG A 24 3.41 10.66 4.16
CA ARG A 24 3.64 9.56 5.11
C ARG A 24 5.04 8.97 5.00
N VAL A 25 5.55 8.80 3.77
CA VAL A 25 6.92 8.33 3.53
C VAL A 25 7.93 9.35 4.03
N GLN A 26 7.71 10.65 3.80
CA GLN A 26 8.61 11.68 4.30
C GLN A 26 8.67 11.68 5.83
N TYR A 27 7.52 11.56 6.50
CA TYR A 27 7.47 11.44 7.96
C TYR A 27 8.29 10.25 8.46
N PHE A 28 8.19 9.08 7.80
CA PHE A 28 9.01 7.93 8.13
C PHE A 28 10.51 8.25 8.08
N LEU A 29 10.97 8.93 7.02
CA LEU A 29 12.37 9.30 6.83
C LEU A 29 12.83 10.31 7.88
N ASP A 30 11.98 11.26 8.25
CA ASP A 30 12.27 12.24 9.29
C ASP A 30 12.46 11.56 10.65
N VAL A 31 11.57 10.62 11.01
CA VAL A 31 11.70 9.82 12.23
C VAL A 31 12.97 8.96 12.19
N ALA A 32 13.24 8.25 11.09
CA ALA A 32 14.45 7.45 10.93
C ALA A 32 15.72 8.30 11.12
N THR A 33 15.72 9.54 10.62
CA THR A 33 16.82 10.50 10.77
C THR A 33 16.98 10.93 12.23
N CYS A 34 15.89 11.25 12.94
CA CYS A 34 15.93 11.61 14.36
C CYS A 34 16.50 10.50 15.25
N PHE A 35 16.29 9.24 14.87
CA PHE A 35 16.85 8.07 15.56
C PHE A 35 18.24 7.66 15.04
N GLY A 36 18.84 8.44 14.14
CA GLY A 36 20.16 8.13 13.55
C GLY A 36 20.21 6.80 12.79
N SER A 37 19.05 6.32 12.34
CA SER A 37 18.85 4.99 11.78
C SER A 37 18.56 5.01 10.28
N LEU A 38 18.64 6.18 9.63
CA LEU A 38 18.36 6.31 8.20
C LEU A 38 19.47 5.65 7.37
N ASP A 39 19.21 4.41 6.96
CA ASP A 39 19.95 3.70 5.92
C ASP A 39 18.97 3.34 4.79
N HIS A 40 19.15 3.98 3.63
CA HIS A 40 18.30 3.78 2.47
C HIS A 40 18.36 2.36 1.90
N GLN A 41 19.52 1.69 2.01
CA GLN A 41 19.67 0.31 1.54
C GLN A 41 18.91 -0.64 2.47
N VAL A 42 19.04 -0.45 3.79
CA VAL A 42 18.27 -1.23 4.78
C VAL A 42 16.78 -0.99 4.60
N LEU A 43 16.36 0.26 4.37
CA LEU A 43 14.96 0.59 4.11
C LEU A 43 14.44 -0.11 2.85
N HIS A 44 15.21 -0.09 1.76
CA HIS A 44 14.86 -0.77 0.52
C HIS A 44 14.70 -2.28 0.72
N VAL A 45 15.69 -2.94 1.33
CA VAL A 45 15.64 -4.39 1.60
C VAL A 45 14.48 -4.74 2.54
N THR A 46 14.25 -3.92 3.57
CA THR A 46 13.13 -4.10 4.51
C THR A 46 11.80 -4.00 3.79
N ARG A 47 11.65 -3.00 2.90
CA ARG A 47 10.45 -2.81 2.09
C ARG A 47 10.15 -4.01 1.21
N GLU A 48 11.12 -4.50 0.44
CA GLU A 48 10.94 -5.66 -0.43
C GLU A 48 10.57 -6.92 0.38
N SER A 49 11.24 -7.15 1.51
CA SER A 49 10.91 -8.26 2.41
C SER A 49 9.50 -8.14 3.00
N CYS A 50 9.06 -6.93 3.34
CA CYS A 50 7.71 -6.68 3.83
C CYS A 50 6.66 -6.86 2.75
N ILE A 51 6.93 -6.45 1.50
CA ILE A 51 6.04 -6.71 0.35
C ILE A 51 5.82 -8.22 0.23
N GLU A 52 6.89 -9.00 0.18
CA GLU A 52 6.82 -10.46 0.07
C GLU A 52 5.97 -11.07 1.20
N ARG A 53 6.27 -10.68 2.44
CA ARG A 53 5.57 -11.19 3.64
C ARG A 53 4.10 -10.81 3.67
N VAL A 54 3.76 -9.55 3.41
CA VAL A 54 2.39 -9.04 3.45
C VAL A 54 1.56 -9.65 2.33
N CYS A 55 2.10 -9.70 1.11
CA CYS A 55 1.41 -10.28 -0.03
C CYS A 55 1.19 -11.79 0.16
N SER A 56 2.21 -12.52 0.63
CA SER A 56 2.09 -13.94 1.01
C SER A 56 1.03 -14.16 2.08
N ASN A 57 0.96 -13.27 3.09
CA ASN A 57 -0.06 -13.38 4.13
C ASN A 57 -1.48 -13.17 3.59
N PHE A 58 -1.68 -12.21 2.69
CA PHE A 58 -2.98 -12.02 2.04
C PHE A 58 -3.37 -13.23 1.20
N ASP A 59 -2.44 -13.77 0.43
CA ASP A 59 -2.69 -14.98 -0.36
C ASP A 59 -3.06 -16.18 0.53
N ARG A 60 -2.33 -16.38 1.62
CA ARG A 60 -2.61 -17.44 2.61
C ARG A 60 -3.94 -17.27 3.36
N MET A 61 -4.56 -16.09 3.27
CA MET A 61 -5.91 -15.80 3.78
C MET A 61 -6.97 -15.85 2.66
N ASP A 62 -6.63 -16.43 1.50
CA ASP A 62 -7.46 -16.51 0.30
C ASP A 62 -7.95 -15.13 -0.20
N LYS A 63 -7.17 -14.07 0.06
CA LYS A 63 -7.51 -12.70 -0.37
C LYS A 63 -7.03 -12.48 -1.80
N THR A 64 -7.90 -12.79 -2.76
CA THR A 64 -7.68 -12.47 -4.19
C THR A 64 -7.80 -10.97 -4.50
N SER A 65 -8.40 -10.20 -3.59
CA SER A 65 -8.44 -8.74 -3.61
C SER A 65 -8.31 -8.18 -2.20
N VAL A 66 -7.66 -7.03 -2.10
CA VAL A 66 -7.50 -6.22 -0.89
C VAL A 66 -7.69 -4.77 -1.30
N ASP A 67 -8.34 -3.97 -0.45
CA ASP A 67 -8.46 -2.54 -0.71
C ASP A 67 -7.13 -1.81 -0.44
N ASP A 68 -6.95 -0.68 -1.11
CA ASP A 68 -5.73 0.14 -1.03
C ASP A 68 -5.40 0.55 0.42
N ALA A 69 -6.40 0.95 1.21
CA ALA A 69 -6.19 1.40 2.59
C ALA A 69 -5.64 0.27 3.46
N THR A 70 -6.29 -0.91 3.45
CA THR A 70 -5.85 -2.09 4.19
C THR A 70 -4.47 -2.53 3.76
N PHE A 71 -4.19 -2.56 2.45
CA PHE A 71 -2.88 -2.96 1.95
C PHE A 71 -1.78 -2.00 2.40
N HIS A 72 -1.95 -0.70 2.18
CA HIS A 72 -0.95 0.29 2.53
C HIS A 72 -0.74 0.41 4.03
N TYR A 73 -1.81 0.35 4.83
CA TYR A 73 -1.70 0.30 6.29
C TYR A 73 -0.90 -0.93 6.75
N THR A 74 -1.23 -2.11 6.24
CA THR A 74 -0.55 -3.37 6.62
C THR A 74 0.91 -3.36 6.18
N LEU A 75 1.21 -2.85 4.98
CA LEU A 75 2.56 -2.77 4.47
C LEU A 75 3.41 -1.73 5.23
N GLU A 76 2.90 -0.51 5.42
CA GLU A 76 3.63 0.56 6.10
C GLU A 76 3.87 0.23 7.58
N SER A 77 2.90 -0.37 8.27
CA SER A 77 3.09 -0.83 9.65
C SER A 77 4.13 -1.95 9.76
N ALA A 78 4.12 -2.92 8.84
CA ALA A 78 5.13 -3.97 8.80
C ALA A 78 6.54 -3.43 8.53
N ILE A 79 6.68 -2.47 7.60
CA ILE A 79 7.95 -1.80 7.32
C ILE A 79 8.44 -1.06 8.57
N TRP A 80 7.55 -0.32 9.23
CA TRP A 80 7.86 0.40 10.46
C TRP A 80 8.39 -0.51 11.56
N GLU A 81 7.64 -1.57 11.86
CA GLU A 81 8.03 -2.54 12.90
C GLU A 81 9.37 -3.18 12.58
N MET A 82 9.57 -3.63 11.34
CA MET A 82 10.81 -4.28 10.91
C MET A 82 12.01 -3.32 10.91
N PHE A 83 11.81 -2.08 10.48
CA PHE A 83 12.88 -1.10 10.33
C PHE A 83 13.37 -0.55 11.67
N PHE A 84 12.47 -0.32 12.63
CA PHE A 84 12.85 0.20 13.95
C PHE A 84 13.15 -0.90 14.99
N ARG A 85 13.00 -2.18 14.63
CA ARG A 85 13.20 -3.32 15.54
C ARG A 85 14.58 -3.33 16.22
N HIS A 86 15.63 -2.86 15.55
CA HIS A 86 17.00 -2.85 16.11
C HIS A 86 17.16 -1.90 17.31
N ILE A 87 16.26 -0.92 17.46
CA ILE A 87 16.27 0.04 18.57
C ILE A 87 15.50 -0.48 19.79
N GLY A 88 14.83 -1.64 19.67
CA GLY A 88 14.17 -2.31 20.79
C GLY A 88 13.08 -1.45 21.43
N ASP A 89 13.13 -1.29 22.75
CA ASP A 89 12.12 -0.57 23.53
C ASP A 89 12.10 0.95 23.26
N GLU A 90 13.13 1.50 22.61
CA GLU A 90 13.12 2.89 22.16
C GLU A 90 12.45 3.07 20.79
N ALA A 91 12.03 1.99 20.13
CA ALA A 91 11.37 2.07 18.83
C ALA A 91 10.09 2.92 18.93
N PRO A 92 9.90 3.91 18.04
CA PRO A 92 8.68 4.71 18.05
C PRO A 92 7.48 3.84 17.70
N GLU A 93 6.33 4.13 18.30
CA GLU A 93 5.08 3.47 17.93
C GLU A 93 4.68 3.88 16.50
N PHE A 94 4.01 2.96 15.78
CA PHE A 94 3.51 3.27 14.45
C PHE A 94 2.45 4.37 14.55
N PRO A 95 2.64 5.51 13.85
CA PRO A 95 1.85 6.73 14.08
C PRO A 95 0.45 6.70 13.46
N TRP A 96 0.18 5.75 12.55
CA TRP A 96 -1.04 5.75 11.76
C TRP A 96 -2.03 4.69 12.27
N THR A 97 -3.30 5.06 12.37
CA THR A 97 -4.44 4.14 12.33
C THR A 97 -4.96 3.96 10.90
N LEU A 98 -5.78 2.93 10.68
CA LEU A 98 -6.37 2.62 9.38
C LEU A 98 -7.21 3.79 8.81
N ASP A 99 -7.86 4.57 9.68
CA ASP A 99 -8.73 5.70 9.29
C ASP A 99 -7.99 6.85 8.60
N TYR A 100 -6.66 6.90 8.72
CA TYR A 100 -5.82 7.89 8.04
C TYR A 100 -5.55 7.55 6.57
N PHE A 101 -5.86 6.33 6.14
CA PHE A 101 -5.66 5.92 4.75
C PHE A 101 -6.94 6.20 3.94
N PRO A 102 -6.83 6.79 2.74
CA PRO A 102 -8.01 7.10 1.94
C PRO A 102 -8.75 5.81 1.55
N LEU A 103 -10.04 5.74 1.93
CA LEU A 103 -10.98 4.71 1.47
C LEU A 103 -11.27 4.88 -0.02
N ARG A 104 -10.35 4.52 -0.93
CA ARG A 104 -10.63 4.63 -2.36
C ARG A 104 -10.13 3.45 -3.20
N ALA A 105 -11.03 3.10 -4.12
CA ALA A 105 -11.02 2.07 -5.15
C ALA A 105 -11.13 0.62 -4.66
N LYS A 106 -12.14 -0.10 -5.19
CA LYS A 106 -12.22 -1.58 -5.18
C LYS A 106 -11.13 -2.22 -6.08
N ASN A 107 -10.07 -1.48 -6.36
CA ASN A 107 -9.01 -1.92 -7.25
C ASN A 107 -7.95 -2.58 -6.40
N VAL A 108 -7.37 -3.64 -6.93
CA VAL A 108 -6.24 -4.32 -6.29
C VAL A 108 -5.02 -3.40 -6.39
N PRO A 109 -4.31 -3.11 -5.28
CA PRO A 109 -3.09 -2.32 -5.28
C PRO A 109 -2.11 -2.83 -6.33
N ASN A 110 -1.50 -1.94 -7.11
CA ASN A 110 -0.56 -2.33 -8.18
C ASN A 110 0.55 -3.25 -7.66
N ILE A 111 1.07 -2.97 -6.45
CA ILE A 111 2.11 -3.79 -5.80
C ILE A 111 1.61 -5.23 -5.57
N TYR A 112 0.41 -5.40 -5.01
CA TYR A 112 -0.13 -6.74 -4.78
C TYR A 112 -0.45 -7.46 -6.09
N ARG A 113 -0.97 -6.72 -7.07
CA ARG A 113 -1.24 -7.25 -8.41
C ARG A 113 0.04 -7.77 -9.08
N GLU A 114 1.09 -6.97 -9.10
CA GLU A 114 2.39 -7.31 -9.67
C GLU A 114 3.02 -8.51 -8.96
N TRP A 115 2.94 -8.53 -7.63
CA TRP A 115 3.41 -9.66 -6.84
C TRP A 115 2.66 -10.96 -7.18
N ARG A 116 1.33 -10.91 -7.32
CA ARG A 116 0.53 -12.09 -7.73
C ARG A 116 0.91 -12.58 -9.13
N MET A 117 1.11 -11.67 -10.09
CA MET A 117 1.58 -12.04 -11.44
C MET A 117 2.95 -12.72 -11.41
N ALA A 118 3.89 -12.19 -10.63
CA ALA A 118 5.23 -12.75 -10.49
C ALA A 118 5.26 -14.15 -9.86
N ASN A 119 4.22 -14.49 -9.09
CA ASN A 119 4.05 -15.79 -8.43
C ASN A 119 3.07 -16.72 -9.17
N GLU A 120 2.71 -16.40 -10.42
CA GLU A 120 1.78 -17.20 -11.24
C GLU A 120 0.40 -17.41 -10.60
N LEU A 121 -0.03 -16.44 -9.77
CA LEU A 121 -1.31 -16.47 -9.08
C LEU A 121 -2.39 -15.71 -9.85
N ASP A 122 -3.65 -16.14 -9.69
CA ASP A 122 -4.80 -15.48 -10.31
C ASP A 122 -4.91 -14.01 -9.89
N VAL A 123 -5.06 -13.13 -10.88
CA VAL A 123 -5.25 -11.69 -10.68
C VAL A 123 -6.65 -11.29 -11.08
N ILE A 124 -7.38 -10.66 -10.16
CA ILE A 124 -8.63 -10.00 -10.49
C ILE A 124 -8.27 -8.70 -11.23
N CYS A 125 -8.32 -8.73 -12.56
CA CYS A 125 -8.39 -7.52 -13.37
C CYS A 125 -9.69 -6.80 -12.99
N SER A 126 -9.60 -5.64 -12.34
CA SER A 126 -10.78 -4.83 -12.03
C SER A 126 -11.59 -4.61 -13.32
N TRP A 127 -12.90 -4.86 -13.21
CA TRP A 127 -13.95 -4.79 -14.22
C TRP A 127 -13.59 -4.10 -15.54
N SER A 128 -13.72 -4.85 -16.64
CA SER A 128 -13.99 -4.25 -17.94
C SER A 128 -15.18 -3.28 -17.79
N PRO A 129 -15.14 -2.06 -18.36
CA PRO A 129 -16.38 -1.32 -18.56
C PRO A 129 -17.33 -2.24 -19.31
N SER A 130 -18.56 -2.38 -18.80
CA SER A 130 -19.59 -3.24 -19.39
C SER A 130 -19.53 -3.11 -20.91
N THR A 131 -19.29 -4.24 -21.57
CA THR A 131 -19.38 -4.38 -23.01
C THR A 131 -20.75 -3.85 -23.42
N ASN A 132 -20.79 -2.72 -24.12
CA ASN A 132 -21.93 -2.44 -24.98
C ASN A 132 -21.82 -3.44 -26.15
N SER A 133 -22.22 -4.69 -25.91
CA SER A 133 -22.54 -5.64 -26.97
C SER A 133 -23.76 -5.09 -27.70
N SER A 134 -23.51 -4.29 -28.74
CA SER A 134 -24.53 -3.91 -29.72
C SER A 134 -24.53 -4.92 -30.85
N GLU A 135 -24.96 -6.14 -30.54
CA GLU A 135 -25.52 -7.12 -31.48
C GLU A 135 -26.77 -7.63 -30.72
N ASP A 136 -27.99 -7.63 -31.22
CA ASP A 136 -28.46 -7.83 -32.59
C ASP A 136 -29.98 -7.57 -32.57
N ASP A 137 -30.58 -6.96 -33.60
CA ASP A 137 -31.92 -7.40 -34.02
C ASP A 137 -32.20 -7.04 -35.49
N ASN A 138 -31.89 -8.02 -36.30
CA ASN A 138 -32.25 -8.19 -37.70
C ASN A 138 -33.77 -8.30 -37.88
N ARG A 139 -34.38 -7.49 -38.77
CA ARG A 139 -35.65 -7.87 -39.43
C ARG A 139 -35.97 -7.09 -40.71
N GLY A 140 -35.93 -7.83 -41.83
CA GLY A 140 -36.98 -7.79 -42.85
C GLY A 140 -36.75 -6.87 -44.04
N GLY A 141 -36.24 -7.42 -45.15
CA GLY A 141 -36.16 -6.73 -46.43
C GLY A 141 -37.51 -6.54 -47.12
N ILE A 142 -37.55 -5.65 -48.13
CA ILE A 142 -38.45 -5.77 -49.28
C ILE A 142 -37.72 -5.30 -50.55
N LYS A 143 -37.86 -6.14 -51.56
CA LYS A 143 -37.49 -6.07 -52.98
C LYS A 143 -38.05 -4.82 -53.67
N GLY A 144 -37.37 -4.31 -54.70
CA GLY A 144 -37.93 -3.29 -55.60
C GLY A 144 -36.99 -2.90 -56.74
N ASP A 145 -36.93 -3.75 -57.77
CA ASP A 145 -36.48 -3.37 -59.11
C ASP A 145 -37.42 -2.31 -59.70
N ALA A 146 -36.85 -1.25 -60.30
CA ALA A 146 -37.35 -0.52 -61.46
C ALA A 146 -36.22 0.35 -62.05
#